data_AF-A0A7J9I4F2-F1
#
_entry.id   AF-A0A7J9I4F2-F1
#
_cell.length_a   1.000
_cell.length_b   1.000
_cell.length_c   1.000
_cell.angle_alpha   90.00
_cell.angle_beta   90.00
_cell.angle_gamma   90.00
#
_symmetry.space_group_name_H-M   'P 1'
#
loop_
_entity.id
_entity.type
_entity.pdbx_description
1 polymer ?
#
loop_
_entity_poly.entity_id
_entity_poly.type
_entity_poly.pdbx_seq_one_letter_code
_entity_poly.pdbx_strand_id
1 'polypeptide(L)'
;MVALFIGIPVKEIAGWWRICFWVSTIPAGFLVVAMMFCAESPHWLFKQGRIAEAEAEFERLLGGSHVKYAMVELAKLDRGDDADTVKLSELFYGRHFRVVYIGSTLFALQQLSGINAVFYFSSSVFKSAGVPSDVANAFIGVANLSGSIIAMLLMDKLGRKMLLLWSFFGMAISMLVQVAAANTFVSGSASLYLSVGGMLM
;
A
#
# COMPACT_ATOMS: atom_id res chain seq x y z
N MET A 1 -0.42 -0.61 13.50
CA MET A 1 0.61 -0.18 14.48
C MET A 1 0.03 0.63 15.63
N VAL A 2 -0.66 1.76 15.39
CA VAL A 2 -1.26 2.58 16.47
C VAL A 2 -2.27 1.80 17.32
N ALA A 3 -3.09 0.94 16.71
CA ALA A 3 -4.01 0.06 17.43
C ALA A 3 -3.33 -1.03 18.28
N LEU A 4 -2.10 -1.44 17.95
CA LEU A 4 -1.34 -2.41 18.77
C LEU A 4 -0.75 -1.72 20.02
N PHE A 5 -0.17 -0.53 19.85
CA PHE A 5 0.38 0.25 20.97
C PHE A 5 -0.71 0.71 21.95
N ILE A 6 -1.92 0.99 21.48
CA ILE A 6 -3.04 1.41 22.32
C ILE A 6 -3.90 0.22 22.79
N GLY A 7 -3.88 -0.91 22.07
CA GLY A 7 -4.65 -2.11 22.43
C GLY A 7 -4.09 -2.88 23.64
N ILE A 8 -2.77 -2.87 23.85
CA ILE A 8 -2.12 -3.53 24.99
C ILE A 8 -2.57 -2.95 26.35
N PRO A 9 -2.61 -1.62 26.57
CA PRO A 9 -3.11 -1.05 27.83
C PRO A 9 -4.64 -1.06 27.99
N VAL A 10 -5.40 -1.32 26.92
CA VAL A 10 -6.88 -1.17 26.91
C VAL A 10 -7.61 -2.52 27.01
N LYS A 11 -6.90 -3.65 26.96
CA LYS A 11 -7.45 -5.01 27.10
C LYS A 11 -8.21 -5.25 28.42
N GLU A 12 -7.89 -4.52 29.48
CA GLU A 12 -8.50 -4.63 30.82
C GLU A 12 -9.85 -3.89 30.94
N ILE A 13 -10.26 -3.10 29.94
CA ILE A 13 -11.45 -2.24 30.00
C ILE A 13 -12.64 -2.90 29.29
N ALA A 14 -13.78 -3.02 29.97
CA ALA A 14 -15.04 -3.45 29.35
C ALA A 14 -15.45 -2.46 28.24
N GLY A 15 -15.42 -2.92 26.97
CA GLY A 15 -15.67 -2.07 25.80
C GLY A 15 -14.43 -1.66 24.98
N TRP A 16 -13.27 -2.28 25.24
CA TRP A 16 -11.99 -2.04 24.56
C TRP A 16 -12.07 -1.93 23.02
N TRP A 17 -12.91 -2.74 22.38
CA TRP A 17 -13.10 -2.73 20.92
C TRP A 17 -13.66 -1.41 20.40
N ARG A 18 -14.48 -0.69 21.20
CA ARG A 18 -15.00 0.64 20.85
C ARG A 18 -13.90 1.69 20.88
N ILE A 19 -12.96 1.56 21.82
CA ILE A 19 -11.81 2.46 21.93
C ILE A 19 -10.91 2.31 20.70
N CYS A 20 -10.76 1.12 20.13
CA CYS A 20 -10.04 0.93 18.86
C CYS A 20 -10.64 1.75 17.69
N PHE A 21 -11.97 1.88 17.64
CA PHE A 21 -12.64 2.73 16.66
C PHE A 21 -12.39 4.23 16.93
N TRP A 22 -12.52 4.68 18.17
CA TRP A 22 -12.27 6.08 18.55
C TRP A 22 -10.82 6.52 18.33
N VAL A 23 -9.86 5.62 18.57
CA VAL A 23 -8.44 5.85 18.30
C VAL A 23 -8.19 6.07 16.81
N SER A 24 -8.99 5.46 15.93
CA SER A 24 -8.87 5.63 14.48
C SER A 24 -9.35 7.01 14.02
N THR A 25 -10.16 7.70 14.83
CA THR A 25 -10.59 9.09 14.59
C THR A 25 -9.45 10.09 14.75
N ILE A 26 -8.44 9.81 15.59
CA ILE A 26 -7.29 10.69 15.83
C ILE A 26 -6.49 10.96 14.53
N PRO A 27 -5.98 9.94 13.80
CA PRO A 27 -5.28 10.17 12.54
C PRO A 27 -6.20 10.73 11.44
N ALA A 28 -7.49 10.41 11.46
CA ALA A 28 -8.46 11.01 10.53
C ALA A 28 -8.62 12.52 10.77
N GLY A 29 -8.76 12.96 12.01
CA GLY A 29 -8.80 14.37 12.36
C GLY A 29 -7.51 15.09 12.03
N PHE A 30 -6.36 14.47 12.32
CA PHE A 30 -5.06 14.99 11.91
C PHE A 30 -4.95 15.15 10.39
N LEU A 31 -5.42 14.17 9.61
CA LEU A 31 -5.42 14.24 8.15
C LEU A 31 -6.28 15.41 7.64
N VAL A 32 -7.46 15.63 8.23
CA VAL A 32 -8.33 16.75 7.86
C VAL A 32 -7.63 18.08 8.11
N VAL A 33 -7.01 18.25 9.28
CA VAL A 33 -6.25 19.45 9.61
C VAL A 33 -5.05 19.62 8.66
N ALA A 34 -4.31 18.54 8.39
CA ALA A 34 -3.16 18.56 7.48
C ALA A 34 -3.57 18.93 6.05
N MET A 35 -4.71 18.42 5.56
CA MET A 35 -5.24 18.76 4.24
C MET A 35 -5.57 20.25 4.10
N MET A 36 -5.98 20.94 5.17
CA MET A 36 -6.20 22.40 5.12
C MET A 36 -4.92 23.19 4.83
N PHE A 37 -3.74 22.61 5.11
CA PHE A 37 -2.44 23.24 4.85
C PHE A 37 -1.77 22.73 3.55
N CYS A 38 -2.29 21.66 2.95
CA CYS A 38 -1.75 21.11 1.71
C CYS A 38 -2.06 22.02 0.51
N ALA A 39 -1.11 22.09 -0.43
CA ALA A 39 -1.34 22.72 -1.73
C ALA A 39 -2.47 22.03 -2.45
N GLU A 40 -3.33 22.80 -3.12
CA GLU A 40 -4.18 22.23 -4.16
C GLU A 40 -3.30 21.69 -5.30
N SER A 41 -3.76 20.65 -5.99
CA SER A 41 -3.03 20.09 -7.12
C SER A 41 -2.96 21.12 -8.26
N PRO A 42 -1.76 21.61 -8.65
CA PRO A 42 -1.65 22.64 -9.68
C PRO A 42 -2.13 22.13 -11.05
N HIS A 43 -2.08 20.83 -11.28
CA HIS A 43 -2.64 20.20 -12.48
C HIS A 43 -4.17 20.26 -12.54
N TRP A 44 -4.84 20.15 -11.39
CA TRP A 44 -6.29 20.29 -11.31
C TRP A 44 -6.72 21.75 -11.48
N LEU A 45 -5.99 22.69 -10.85
CA LEU A 45 -6.21 24.14 -11.02
C LEU A 45 -6.08 24.57 -12.48
N PHE A 46 -5.08 24.06 -13.20
CA PHE A 46 -4.90 24.32 -14.62
C PHE A 46 -6.08 23.81 -15.46
N LYS A 47 -6.56 22.57 -15.21
CA LYS A 47 -7.73 22.00 -15.92
C LYS A 47 -9.03 22.76 -15.64
N GLN A 48 -9.17 23.39 -14.49
CA GLN A 48 -10.32 24.26 -14.16
C GLN A 48 -10.21 25.67 -14.77
N GLY A 49 -9.17 25.96 -15.55
CA GLY A 49 -8.92 27.28 -16.13
C GLY A 49 -8.39 28.32 -15.14
N ARG A 50 -8.05 27.94 -13.90
CA ARG A 50 -7.48 28.81 -12.86
C ARG A 50 -5.95 28.90 -12.99
N ILE A 51 -5.49 29.43 -14.13
CA ILE A 51 -4.07 29.40 -14.52
C ILE A 51 -3.16 30.19 -13.56
N ALA A 52 -3.60 31.37 -13.11
CA ALA A 52 -2.82 32.21 -12.19
C ALA A 52 -2.59 31.53 -10.82
N GLU A 53 -3.58 30.77 -10.35
CA GLU A 53 -3.49 30.04 -9.09
C GLU A 53 -2.63 28.79 -9.23
N ALA A 54 -2.70 28.11 -10.38
CA ALA A 54 -1.80 27.02 -10.71
C ALA A 54 -0.32 27.48 -10.74
N GLU A 55 -0.05 28.67 -11.29
CA GLU A 55 1.29 29.26 -11.32
C GLU A 55 1.83 29.54 -9.91
N ALA A 56 1.00 30.12 -9.04
CA ALA A 56 1.35 30.41 -7.65
C ALA A 56 1.64 29.13 -6.83
N GLU A 57 0.83 28.08 -6.98
CA GLU A 57 1.09 26.79 -6.31
C GLU A 57 2.31 26.08 -6.91
N PHE A 58 2.57 26.21 -8.22
CA PHE A 58 3.81 25.71 -8.82
C PHE A 58 5.05 26.43 -8.29
N GLU A 59 4.97 27.73 -8.09
CA GLU A 59 6.04 28.52 -7.48
C GLU A 59 6.31 28.06 -6.03
N ARG A 60 5.24 27.78 -5.29
CA ARG A 60 5.32 27.26 -3.92
C ARG A 60 5.93 25.86 -3.83
N LEU A 61 5.69 25.00 -4.82
CA LEU A 61 6.11 23.60 -4.83
C LEU A 61 7.49 23.36 -5.49
N LEU A 62 7.77 23.98 -6.63
CA LEU A 62 9.01 23.77 -7.42
C LEU A 62 9.99 24.96 -7.36
N GLY A 63 9.57 26.12 -6.85
CA GLY A 63 10.33 27.36 -6.90
C GLY A 63 10.22 28.08 -8.25
N GLY A 64 10.30 29.42 -8.22
CA GLY A 64 10.00 30.30 -9.37
C GLY A 64 10.79 30.05 -10.66
N SER A 65 11.94 29.38 -10.60
CA SER A 65 12.77 29.11 -11.78
C SER A 65 12.21 28.03 -12.71
N HIS A 66 11.41 27.08 -12.20
CA HIS A 66 10.90 25.95 -12.98
C HIS A 66 9.41 26.08 -13.36
N VAL A 67 8.73 27.10 -12.87
CA VAL A 67 7.28 27.31 -13.04
C VAL A 67 6.91 27.44 -14.52
N LYS A 68 7.62 28.28 -15.26
CA LYS A 68 7.35 28.49 -16.70
C LYS A 68 7.53 27.21 -17.51
N TYR A 69 8.51 26.37 -17.17
CA TYR A 69 8.72 25.10 -17.84
C TYR A 69 7.59 24.11 -17.53
N ALA A 70 7.23 23.98 -16.24
CA ALA A 70 6.15 23.10 -15.79
C ALA A 70 4.79 23.50 -16.39
N MET A 71 4.49 24.79 -16.46
CA MET A 71 3.27 25.32 -17.08
C MET A 71 3.19 25.01 -18.58
N VAL A 72 4.31 25.14 -19.31
CA VAL A 72 4.39 24.81 -20.74
C VAL A 72 4.25 23.31 -20.98
N GLU A 73 4.82 22.48 -20.11
CA GLU A 73 4.65 21.03 -20.16
C GLU A 73 3.19 20.63 -19.93
N LEU A 74 2.54 21.26 -18.94
CA LEU A 74 1.12 21.04 -18.66
C LEU A 74 0.21 21.44 -19.82
N ALA A 75 0.46 22.61 -20.42
CA ALA A 75 -0.29 23.07 -21.58
C ALA A 75 -0.13 22.14 -22.80
N LYS A 76 1.02 21.46 -22.94
CA LYS A 76 1.23 20.43 -23.97
C LYS A 76 0.47 19.14 -23.68
N LEU A 77 0.43 18.73 -22.41
CA LEU A 77 -0.31 17.54 -21.97
C LEU A 77 -1.82 17.74 -22.15
N ASP A 78 -2.34 18.91 -21.79
CA ASP A 78 -3.76 19.25 -21.90
C ASP A 78 -4.25 19.30 -23.35
N ARG A 79 -3.44 19.84 -24.27
CA ARG A 79 -3.73 19.80 -25.72
C ARG A 79 -3.79 18.39 -26.32
N GLY A 80 -3.22 17.39 -25.65
CA GLY A 80 -3.32 15.98 -26.04
C GLY A 80 -4.44 15.22 -25.34
N ASP A 81 -5.04 15.83 -24.31
CA ASP A 81 -6.01 15.26 -23.38
C ASP A 81 -7.30 16.11 -23.34
N ASP A 82 -7.70 16.62 -24.52
CA ASP A 82 -9.00 17.23 -24.83
C ASP A 82 -10.14 16.18 -24.72
N ALA A 83 -10.06 15.33 -23.70
CA ALA A 83 -10.99 14.29 -23.36
C ALA A 83 -12.11 14.93 -22.53
N ASP A 84 -12.99 15.60 -23.25
CA ASP A 84 -14.39 15.77 -22.93
C ASP A 84 -14.89 14.54 -22.14
N THR A 85 -15.15 14.70 -20.84
CA THR A 85 -15.63 13.66 -19.89
C THR A 85 -15.33 12.21 -20.30
N VAL A 86 -14.17 11.67 -19.91
CA VAL A 86 -13.78 10.26 -20.18
C VAL A 86 -14.97 9.33 -19.90
N LYS A 87 -15.57 8.79 -20.96
CA LYS A 87 -16.71 7.88 -20.83
C LYS A 87 -16.21 6.56 -20.29
N LEU A 88 -16.92 5.97 -19.31
CA LEU A 88 -16.58 4.66 -18.76
C LEU A 88 -16.47 3.57 -19.84
N SER A 89 -17.14 3.72 -20.98
CA SER A 89 -17.02 2.83 -22.14
C SER A 89 -15.66 2.90 -22.84
N GLU A 90 -14.99 4.06 -22.83
CA GLU A 90 -13.63 4.22 -23.37
C GLU A 90 -12.57 3.55 -22.50
N LEU A 91 -12.91 3.26 -21.24
CA LEU A 91 -12.08 2.47 -20.34
C LEU A 91 -11.95 1.01 -20.80
N PHE A 92 -12.97 0.47 -21.49
CA PHE A 92 -13.00 -0.91 -21.99
C PHE A 92 -12.55 -1.05 -23.45
N TYR A 93 -12.74 -0.02 -24.28
CA TYR A 93 -12.46 -0.11 -25.73
C TYR A 93 -11.50 0.96 -26.27
N GLY A 94 -11.03 1.89 -25.43
CA GLY A 94 -10.19 3.02 -25.85
C GLY A 94 -8.70 2.86 -25.59
N ARG A 95 -7.95 3.94 -25.86
CA ARG A 95 -6.50 4.07 -25.65
C ARG A 95 -6.07 3.73 -24.20
N HIS A 96 -6.96 3.94 -23.24
CA HIS A 96 -6.71 3.72 -21.80
C HIS A 96 -6.93 2.26 -21.35
N PHE A 97 -7.51 1.40 -22.19
CA PHE A 97 -7.77 0.00 -21.84
C PHE A 97 -6.51 -0.75 -21.40
N ARG A 98 -5.36 -0.50 -22.04
CA ARG A 98 -4.10 -1.15 -21.65
C ARG A 98 -3.68 -0.80 -20.22
N VAL A 99 -3.86 0.45 -19.81
CA VAL A 99 -3.51 0.91 -18.45
C VAL A 99 -4.46 0.29 -17.43
N VAL A 100 -5.76 0.26 -17.75
CA VAL A 100 -6.81 -0.30 -16.89
C VAL A 100 -6.65 -1.80 -16.74
N TYR A 101 -6.34 -2.50 -17.83
CA TYR A 101 -6.08 -3.94 -17.83
C TYR A 101 -4.85 -4.29 -16.98
N ILE A 102 -3.75 -3.56 -17.15
CA ILE A 102 -2.54 -3.76 -16.33
C ILE A 102 -2.85 -3.48 -14.86
N GLY A 103 -3.49 -2.35 -14.55
CA GLY A 103 -3.86 -1.99 -13.17
C GLY A 103 -4.78 -3.02 -12.51
N SER A 104 -5.82 -3.46 -13.22
CA SER A 104 -6.77 -4.47 -12.73
C SER A 104 -6.10 -5.83 -12.55
N THR A 105 -5.25 -6.25 -13.48
CA THR A 105 -4.49 -7.50 -13.38
C THR A 105 -3.52 -7.46 -12.21
N LEU A 106 -2.78 -6.35 -12.03
CA LEU A 106 -1.88 -6.18 -10.89
C LEU A 106 -2.65 -6.20 -9.56
N PHE A 107 -3.81 -5.55 -9.48
CA PHE A 107 -4.65 -5.59 -8.29
C PHE A 107 -5.17 -7.01 -8.00
N ALA A 108 -5.63 -7.72 -9.03
CA ALA A 108 -6.06 -9.10 -8.91
C ALA A 108 -4.92 -10.02 -8.44
N LEU A 109 -3.73 -9.91 -9.04
CA LEU A 109 -2.54 -10.66 -8.63
C LEU A 109 -2.13 -10.35 -7.19
N GLN A 110 -2.26 -9.09 -6.76
CA GLN A 110 -1.97 -8.69 -5.38
C GLN A 110 -2.94 -9.32 -4.38
N GLN A 111 -4.22 -9.46 -4.71
CA GLN A 111 -5.18 -10.14 -3.84
C GLN A 111 -5.04 -11.66 -3.88
N LEU A 112 -4.78 -12.24 -5.06
CA LEU A 112 -4.56 -13.67 -5.26
C LEU A 112 -3.25 -14.18 -4.64
N SER A 113 -2.29 -13.29 -4.39
CA SER A 113 -1.11 -13.57 -3.56
C SER A 113 -1.49 -14.06 -2.15
N GLY A 114 -2.73 -13.86 -1.70
CA GLY A 114 -3.19 -14.40 -0.42
C GLY A 114 -2.65 -13.64 0.79
N ILE A 115 -2.06 -12.47 0.58
CA ILE A 115 -1.50 -11.62 1.63
C ILE A 115 -2.51 -11.38 2.77
N ASN A 116 -3.78 -11.15 2.45
CA ASN A 116 -4.84 -10.98 3.45
C ASN A 116 -5.02 -12.25 4.30
N ALA A 117 -5.04 -13.43 3.67
CA ALA A 117 -5.15 -14.69 4.39
C ALA A 117 -3.95 -14.91 5.32
N VAL A 118 -2.72 -14.62 4.84
CA VAL A 118 -1.51 -14.66 5.67
C VAL A 118 -1.64 -13.69 6.85
N PHE A 119 -2.06 -12.44 6.63
CA PHE A 119 -2.26 -11.48 7.72
C PHE A 119 -3.31 -11.93 8.74
N TYR A 120 -4.44 -12.48 8.30
CA TYR A 120 -5.48 -12.95 9.22
C TYR A 120 -5.09 -14.22 9.99
N PHE A 121 -4.49 -15.20 9.33
CA PHE A 121 -4.20 -16.50 9.91
C PHE A 121 -2.83 -16.60 10.58
N SER A 122 -1.88 -15.72 10.27
CA SER A 122 -0.55 -15.69 10.89
C SER A 122 -0.63 -15.69 12.41
N SER A 123 -1.46 -14.84 13.01
CA SER A 123 -1.69 -14.84 14.46
C SER A 123 -2.09 -16.20 15.03
N SER A 124 -2.97 -16.92 14.34
CA SER A 124 -3.41 -18.24 14.77
C SER A 124 -2.29 -19.27 14.63
N VAL A 125 -1.50 -19.18 13.56
CA VAL A 125 -0.36 -20.09 13.30
C VAL A 125 0.76 -19.88 14.33
N PHE A 126 1.10 -18.63 14.64
CA PHE A 126 2.08 -18.31 15.69
C PHE A 126 1.61 -18.73 17.08
N LYS A 127 0.30 -18.62 17.36
CA LYS A 127 -0.28 -19.11 18.61
C LYS A 127 -0.17 -20.64 18.72
N SER A 128 -0.43 -21.36 17.64
CA SER A 128 -0.24 -22.82 17.57
C SER A 128 1.23 -23.23 17.69
N ALA A 129 2.18 -22.35 17.33
CA ALA A 129 3.62 -22.55 17.52
C ALA A 129 4.13 -22.23 18.94
N GLY A 130 3.25 -21.86 19.88
CA GLY A 130 3.62 -21.58 21.27
C GLY A 130 4.08 -20.14 21.55
N VAL A 131 3.97 -19.22 20.58
CA VAL A 131 4.32 -17.81 20.76
C VAL A 131 3.11 -17.04 21.31
N PRO A 132 3.26 -16.19 22.35
CA PRO A 132 2.19 -15.32 22.83
C PRO A 132 1.64 -14.44 21.68
N SER A 133 0.31 -14.39 21.54
CA SER A 133 -0.37 -13.73 20.41
C SER A 133 -0.06 -12.24 20.27
N ASP A 134 0.29 -11.58 21.37
CA ASP A 134 0.61 -10.15 21.39
C ASP A 134 1.99 -9.88 20.75
N VAL A 135 2.97 -10.77 21.01
CA VAL A 135 4.32 -10.69 20.42
C VAL A 135 4.29 -11.08 18.95
N ALA A 136 3.47 -12.08 18.59
CA ALA A 136 3.32 -12.52 17.20
C ALA A 136 2.78 -11.40 16.30
N ASN A 137 1.70 -10.72 16.72
CA ASN A 137 1.13 -9.60 15.97
C ASN A 137 2.10 -8.42 15.82
N ALA A 138 2.87 -8.11 16.87
CA ALA A 138 3.89 -7.08 16.82
C ALA A 138 4.98 -7.43 15.80
N PHE A 139 5.46 -8.69 15.80
CA PHE A 139 6.51 -9.14 14.89
C PHE A 139 6.07 -9.09 13.42
N ILE A 140 4.85 -9.55 13.10
CA ILE A 140 4.28 -9.46 11.75
C ILE A 140 4.19 -8.00 11.29
N GLY A 141 3.72 -7.12 12.18
CA GLY A 141 3.65 -5.68 11.91
C GLY A 141 5.02 -5.08 11.61
N VAL A 142 6.04 -5.42 12.42
CA VAL A 142 7.42 -4.93 12.23
C VAL A 142 8.01 -5.46 10.93
N ALA A 143 7.86 -6.75 10.65
CA ALA A 143 8.34 -7.38 9.42
C ALA A 143 7.74 -6.71 8.17
N ASN A 144 6.42 -6.45 8.18
CA ASN A 144 5.75 -5.77 7.09
C ASN A 144 6.22 -4.32 6.91
N LEU A 145 6.40 -3.59 8.02
CA LEU A 145 6.91 -2.22 7.98
C LEU A 145 8.34 -2.17 7.42
N SER A 146 9.23 -3.05 7.91
CA SER A 146 10.60 -3.13 7.40
C SER A 146 10.64 -3.50 5.92
N GLY A 147 9.81 -4.46 5.49
CA GLY A 147 9.70 -4.85 4.09
C GLY A 147 9.22 -3.70 3.22
N SER A 148 8.24 -2.92 3.69
CA SER A 148 7.73 -1.75 2.98
C SER A 148 8.77 -0.64 2.84
N ILE A 149 9.55 -0.38 3.90
CA ILE A 149 10.65 0.60 3.86
C ILE A 149 11.74 0.15 2.87
N ILE A 150 12.15 -1.12 2.92
CA ILE A 150 13.14 -1.66 1.99
C ILE A 150 12.61 -1.56 0.55
N ALA A 151 11.34 -1.94 0.33
CA ALA A 151 10.70 -1.86 -0.98
C ALA A 151 10.66 -0.42 -1.51
N MET A 152 10.36 0.56 -0.65
CA MET A 152 10.36 1.98 -1.00
C MET A 152 11.76 2.44 -1.45
N LEU A 153 12.80 2.12 -0.67
CA LEU A 153 14.18 2.50 -0.98
C LEU A 153 14.72 1.82 -2.24
N LEU A 154 14.31 0.58 -2.49
CA LEU A 154 14.71 -0.18 -3.68
C LEU A 154 13.92 0.22 -4.93
N MET A 155 12.70 0.74 -4.77
CA MET A 155 11.83 1.12 -5.89
C MET A 155 12.50 2.17 -6.79
N ASP A 156 13.17 3.15 -6.19
CA ASP A 156 13.85 4.23 -6.92
C ASP A 156 15.12 3.75 -7.63
N LYS A 157 15.76 2.68 -7.14
CA LYS A 157 17.03 2.16 -7.69
C LYS A 157 16.86 1.07 -8.74
N LEU A 158 16.00 0.09 -8.49
CA LEU A 158 15.82 -1.12 -9.32
C LEU A 158 14.70 -0.97 -10.36
N GLY A 159 13.84 0.03 -10.19
CA GLY A 159 12.68 0.25 -11.03
C GLY A 159 11.49 -0.65 -10.65
N ARG A 160 10.29 -0.12 -10.88
CA ARG A 160 9.01 -0.68 -10.40
C ARG A 160 8.71 -2.10 -10.94
N LYS A 161 9.03 -2.36 -12.21
CA LYS A 161 8.73 -3.66 -12.85
C LYS A 161 9.59 -4.79 -12.29
N MET A 162 10.88 -4.55 -12.06
CA MET A 162 11.79 -5.57 -11.53
C MET A 162 11.46 -5.89 -10.07
N LEU A 163 11.14 -4.86 -9.27
CA LEU A 163 10.71 -5.05 -7.89
C LEU A 163 9.44 -5.92 -7.81
N LEU A 164 8.45 -5.68 -8.68
CA LEU A 164 7.23 -6.48 -8.75
C LEU A 164 7.50 -7.94 -9.12
N LEU A 165 8.33 -8.18 -10.13
CA LEU A 165 8.66 -9.55 -10.56
C LEU A 165 9.39 -10.33 -9.47
N TRP A 166 10.38 -9.72 -8.81
CA TRP A 166 11.08 -10.34 -7.69
C TRP A 166 10.16 -10.62 -6.50
N SER A 167 9.22 -9.71 -6.22
CA SER A 167 8.24 -9.90 -5.15
C SER A 167 7.33 -11.09 -5.43
N PHE A 168 6.77 -11.20 -6.64
CA PHE A 168 5.94 -12.35 -7.03
C PHE A 168 6.73 -13.66 -7.06
N PHE A 169 7.99 -13.61 -7.47
CA PHE A 169 8.87 -14.78 -7.43
C PHE A 169 9.13 -15.26 -5.99
N GLY A 170 9.44 -14.33 -5.08
CA GLY A 170 9.59 -14.63 -3.65
C GLY A 170 8.33 -15.22 -3.04
N MET A 171 7.17 -14.62 -3.33
CA MET A 171 5.86 -15.13 -2.89
C MET A 171 5.56 -16.53 -3.41
N ALA A 172 5.89 -16.83 -4.68
CA ALA A 172 5.71 -18.16 -5.24
C ALA A 172 6.57 -19.22 -4.52
N ILE A 173 7.84 -18.89 -4.23
CA ILE A 173 8.74 -19.77 -3.46
C ILE A 173 8.20 -19.97 -2.04
N SER A 174 7.79 -18.90 -1.37
CA SER A 174 7.21 -18.93 -0.03
C SER A 174 5.98 -19.85 0.04
N MET A 175 5.07 -19.75 -0.93
CA MET A 175 3.91 -20.63 -1.02
C MET A 175 4.30 -22.10 -1.27
N LEU A 176 5.29 -22.36 -2.13
CA LEU A 176 5.79 -23.72 -2.35
C LEU A 176 6.39 -24.32 -1.08
N VAL A 177 7.12 -23.52 -0.30
CA VAL A 177 7.66 -23.93 1.00
C VAL A 177 6.54 -24.26 1.98
N GLN A 178 5.47 -23.44 2.04
CA GLN A 178 4.31 -23.70 2.90
C GLN A 178 3.57 -24.99 2.51
N VAL A 179 3.39 -25.24 1.21
CA VAL A 179 2.75 -26.48 0.72
C VAL A 179 3.62 -27.71 1.00
N ALA A 180 4.94 -27.59 0.81
CA ALA A 180 5.88 -28.67 1.14
C ALA A 180 5.91 -28.97 2.65
N ALA A 181 5.85 -27.94 3.49
CA ALA A 181 5.75 -28.08 4.94
C ALA A 181 4.46 -28.76 5.39
N ALA A 182 3.34 -28.51 4.69
CA ALA A 182 2.06 -29.13 4.97
C ALA A 182 1.98 -30.60 4.52
N ASN A 183 2.68 -30.98 3.45
CA ASN A 183 2.67 -32.34 2.91
C ASN A 183 3.72 -33.27 3.56
N THR A 184 4.77 -32.71 4.16
CA THR A 184 5.78 -33.51 4.85
C THR A 184 5.33 -33.78 6.28
N PHE A 185 5.08 -35.05 6.63
CA PHE A 185 4.91 -35.57 7.99
C PHE A 185 6.21 -35.45 8.80
N VAL A 186 6.82 -34.26 8.84
CA VAL A 186 8.00 -33.98 9.65
C VAL A 186 7.50 -33.51 11.02
N SER A 187 7.97 -34.15 12.08
CA SER A 187 7.67 -33.91 13.50
C SER A 187 7.18 -32.49 13.78
N GLY A 188 6.01 -32.37 14.43
CA GLY A 188 5.15 -31.18 14.45
C GLY A 188 5.81 -29.82 14.74
N SER A 189 6.98 -29.77 15.39
CA SER A 189 7.73 -28.53 15.58
C SER A 189 8.38 -28.01 14.28
N ALA A 190 8.92 -28.89 13.42
CA ALA A 190 9.64 -28.47 12.22
C ALA A 190 8.71 -28.00 11.10
N SER A 191 7.51 -28.59 10.95
CA SER A 191 6.52 -28.07 10.00
C SER A 191 5.98 -26.70 10.43
N LEU A 192 5.86 -26.45 11.74
CA LEU A 192 5.50 -25.15 12.30
C LEU A 192 6.59 -24.09 12.04
N TYR A 193 7.87 -24.41 12.26
CA TYR A 193 8.96 -23.48 11.95
C TYR A 193 9.10 -23.20 10.45
N LEU A 194 8.88 -24.19 9.58
CA LEU A 194 8.87 -23.99 8.13
C LEU A 194 7.66 -23.17 7.66
N SER A 195 6.48 -23.39 8.26
CA SER A 195 5.27 -22.62 7.96
C SER A 195 5.39 -21.15 8.39
N VAL A 196 5.97 -20.92 9.57
CA VAL A 196 6.31 -19.59 10.08
C VAL A 196 7.36 -18.91 9.19
N GLY A 197 8.41 -19.64 8.80
CA GLY A 197 9.44 -19.14 7.88
C GLY A 197 8.88 -18.80 6.50
N GLY A 198 7.94 -19.59 5.99
CA GLY A 198 7.18 -19.29 4.78
C GLY A 198 6.33 -18.03 4.93
N MET A 199 5.56 -17.86 6.01
CA MET A 199 4.73 -16.66 6.17
C MET A 199 5.52 -15.36 6.33
N LEU A 200 6.79 -15.44 6.76
CA LEU A 200 7.66 -14.28 6.98
C LEU A 200 8.48 -13.89 5.74
N MET A 201 8.61 -14.78 4.75
CA MET A 201 9.26 -14.54 3.45
C MET A 201 8.26 -14.11 2.40
#